data_AF-A0A497ZPX8-F1
#
_entry.id   AF-A0A497ZPX8-F1
#
_cell.length_a   1.000
_cell.length_b   1.000
_cell.length_c   1.000
_cell.angle_alpha   90.00
_cell.angle_beta   90.00
_cell.angle_gamma   90.00
#
_symmetry.space_group_name_H-M   'P 1'
#
loop_
_entity.id
_entity.type
_entity.pdbx_description
1 polymer ?
#
loop_
_entity_poly.entity_id
_entity_poly.type
_entity_poly.pdbx_seq_one_letter_code
_entity_poly.pdbx_strand_id
1 'polypeptide(L)'
;MHVMLAWFADDNLSESARRAARHRFESAVADVAPDSFVRHEFGADDWGVTVLHRSDQGHYRWPVVDTVGPVTAVSLGLPVGVDVTGGPAALAGRLLAGEDVHREVVPPFGLLALDAGGNFALQQDWIGMCRVFTGGSGGLTAFCTRPNLLAAFLHGDPQPDLDGWMSYTLCGHFGGDSSPVRDARLLGPGERVTGRRRDGGGWQLTTTTRYATDDVVRDGLAAQGRPVTELLDRAADAITATAASIHSLYDEDITLGLSGGKDSRLIAASLIAAGRTPRFLTNEDTRAEGEVARELVRILRDKRGLHPEHTLRLAGARANVLGTGLHERARRLQRLTDHQFPSSYLVRPAGPGRLVDQAGPATFTGAAGELATEYWYPPTDDDGGPSPQETALARLLNAVPTGVADAAVVTAERERIGGLLDHGSGLGLHDLRLVDYIYLVERVRRWYTSAYAIGMVTPFLSPGFVAATFALTPQQKRERLMHTGLIARLVPEWAQVPFVSVSTGPSTATRVWEGDGLQAMAELLDTAHGPLTRLVRRPAVEKALRTAARGGRPDQRTLQQFTWLALASEQLEPGTTRPATGAAYARITAPPQQRQPAGGAVARLRWIKRAPFGDRLWSAVARRVRPRRPSQ
;
A
#
# COMPACT_ATOMS: atom_id res chain seq x y z
N MET A 1 2.99 -15.19 -2.22
CA MET A 1 2.69 -14.88 -0.81
C MET A 1 2.64 -16.19 -0.05
N HIS A 2 3.06 -16.17 1.20
CA HIS A 2 2.96 -17.27 2.16
C HIS A 2 1.88 -16.93 3.20
N VAL A 3 1.30 -17.96 3.80
CA VAL A 3 0.44 -17.83 4.98
C VAL A 3 1.23 -18.37 6.16
N MET A 4 1.41 -17.56 7.19
CA MET A 4 1.90 -18.02 8.48
C MET A 4 0.80 -17.78 9.51
N LEU A 5 0.53 -18.76 10.36
CA LEU A 5 -0.19 -18.60 11.62
C LEU A 5 0.73 -19.14 12.73
N ALA A 6 1.08 -18.31 13.70
CA ALA A 6 1.77 -18.71 14.92
C ALA A 6 0.91 -18.35 16.12
N TRP A 7 0.78 -19.22 17.11
CA TRP A 7 -0.01 -18.94 18.32
C TRP A 7 0.67 -19.51 19.55
N PHE A 8 0.49 -18.81 20.67
CA PHE A 8 1.09 -19.10 21.96
C PHE A 8 0.04 -18.86 23.05
N ALA A 9 -0.20 -19.87 23.87
CA ALA A 9 -1.17 -19.84 24.94
C ALA A 9 -0.52 -19.48 26.28
N ASP A 10 -1.23 -18.76 27.14
CA ASP A 10 -0.78 -18.43 28.50
C ASP A 10 -0.67 -19.69 29.38
N ASP A 11 -1.50 -20.70 29.10
CA ASP A 11 -1.57 -22.01 29.73
C ASP A 11 -1.99 -23.06 28.69
N ASN A 12 -1.96 -24.35 29.02
CA ASN A 12 -2.37 -25.44 28.14
C ASN A 12 -3.83 -25.27 27.69
N LEU A 13 -4.06 -25.32 26.38
CA LEU A 13 -5.41 -25.35 25.83
C LEU A 13 -6.03 -26.73 25.96
N SER A 14 -7.35 -26.77 26.24
CA SER A 14 -8.11 -27.99 26.03
C SER A 14 -8.04 -28.46 24.57
N GLU A 15 -7.97 -29.78 24.37
CA GLU A 15 -7.92 -30.38 23.03
C GLU A 15 -9.12 -29.94 22.16
N SER A 16 -10.30 -29.79 22.74
CA SER A 16 -11.50 -29.29 22.06
C SER A 16 -11.34 -27.85 21.59
N ALA A 17 -10.81 -26.96 22.42
CA ALA A 17 -10.59 -25.56 22.04
C ALA A 17 -9.57 -25.44 20.90
N ARG A 18 -8.47 -26.20 21.00
CA ARG A 18 -7.43 -26.25 19.96
C ARG A 18 -7.98 -26.78 18.63
N ARG A 19 -8.72 -27.90 18.66
CA ARG A 19 -9.36 -28.46 17.46
C ARG A 19 -10.35 -27.48 16.83
N ALA A 20 -11.16 -26.80 17.63
CA ALA A 20 -12.11 -25.81 17.13
C ALA A 20 -11.41 -24.63 16.46
N ALA A 21 -10.38 -24.04 17.09
CA ALA A 21 -9.62 -22.93 16.51
C ALA A 21 -8.91 -23.33 15.21
N ARG A 22 -8.28 -24.51 15.19
CA ARG A 22 -7.64 -25.06 13.99
C ARG A 22 -8.65 -25.30 12.87
N HIS A 23 -9.79 -25.93 13.16
CA HIS A 23 -10.83 -26.18 12.16
C HIS A 23 -11.33 -24.88 11.50
N ARG A 24 -11.52 -23.80 12.28
CA ARG A 24 -11.91 -22.49 11.73
C ARG A 24 -10.84 -21.92 10.81
N PHE A 25 -9.57 -22.03 11.19
CA PHE A 25 -8.46 -21.62 10.33
C PHE A 25 -8.38 -22.48 9.05
N GLU A 26 -8.48 -23.81 9.15
CA GLU A 26 -8.44 -24.70 7.98
C GLU A 26 -9.56 -24.37 6.99
N SER A 27 -10.79 -24.16 7.50
CA SER A 27 -11.92 -23.80 6.66
C SER A 27 -11.69 -22.47 5.94
N ALA A 28 -11.15 -21.46 6.64
CA ALA A 28 -10.91 -20.14 6.07
C ALA A 28 -9.73 -20.12 5.08
N VAL A 29 -8.66 -20.89 5.35
CA VAL A 29 -7.46 -20.88 4.52
C VAL A 29 -7.65 -21.66 3.21
N ALA A 30 -8.54 -22.66 3.17
CA ALA A 30 -8.88 -23.41 1.95
C ALA A 30 -9.49 -22.53 0.85
N ASP A 31 -10.11 -21.40 1.21
CA ASP A 31 -10.63 -20.41 0.27
C ASP A 31 -9.55 -19.49 -0.31
N VAL A 32 -8.36 -19.48 0.30
CA VAL A 32 -7.26 -18.56 0.00
C VAL A 32 -6.08 -19.27 -0.64
N ALA A 33 -5.61 -20.35 -0.04
CA ALA A 33 -4.46 -21.14 -0.50
C ALA A 33 -4.94 -22.39 -1.24
N PRO A 34 -4.32 -22.77 -2.37
CA PRO A 34 -4.61 -24.04 -3.02
C PRO A 34 -3.97 -25.21 -2.25
N ASP A 35 -4.53 -26.40 -2.43
CA ASP A 35 -4.06 -27.63 -1.76
C ASP A 35 -2.65 -28.06 -2.17
N SER A 36 -2.12 -27.51 -3.27
CA SER A 36 -0.77 -27.77 -3.74
C SER A 36 0.32 -27.05 -2.93
N PHE A 37 -0.06 -26.11 -2.06
CA PHE A 37 0.91 -25.44 -1.20
C PHE A 37 1.57 -26.43 -0.23
N VAL A 38 2.88 -26.28 -0.06
CA VAL A 38 3.63 -27.01 0.96
C VAL A 38 3.21 -26.50 2.33
N ARG A 39 2.97 -27.45 3.22
CA ARG A 39 2.52 -27.21 4.58
C ARG A 39 3.56 -27.66 5.59
N HIS A 40 3.93 -26.76 6.49
CA HIS A 40 4.74 -27.06 7.67
C HIS A 40 3.93 -26.82 8.94
N GLU A 41 4.02 -27.75 9.87
CA GLU A 41 3.38 -27.66 11.18
C GLU A 41 4.38 -27.95 12.29
N PHE A 42 4.39 -27.06 13.27
CA PHE A 42 5.15 -27.18 14.50
C PHE A 42 4.20 -26.90 15.65
N GLY A 43 4.40 -27.50 16.82
CA GLY A 43 3.58 -27.16 17.97
C GLY A 43 3.52 -28.23 19.05
N ALA A 44 2.86 -27.83 20.14
CA ALA A 44 2.48 -28.67 21.24
C ALA A 44 1.06 -28.27 21.70
N ASP A 45 0.70 -28.59 22.95
CA ASP A 45 -0.64 -28.29 23.46
C ASP A 45 -0.90 -26.80 23.71
N ASP A 46 0.16 -26.03 23.93
CA ASP A 46 0.18 -24.62 24.35
C ASP A 46 0.78 -23.68 23.30
N TRP A 47 1.19 -24.18 22.14
CA TRP A 47 1.61 -23.36 20.99
C TRP A 47 1.51 -24.11 19.68
N GLY A 48 1.50 -23.37 18.58
CA GLY A 48 1.61 -23.96 17.26
C GLY A 48 1.96 -22.95 16.18
N VAL A 49 2.62 -23.44 15.15
CA VAL A 49 3.00 -22.68 13.97
C VAL A 49 2.59 -23.48 12.75
N THR A 50 1.79 -22.86 11.88
CA THR A 50 1.40 -23.38 10.58
C THR A 50 1.93 -22.44 9.51
N VAL A 51 2.66 -22.99 8.54
CA VAL A 51 3.17 -22.24 7.40
C VAL A 51 2.69 -22.92 6.12
N LEU A 52 2.08 -22.13 5.24
CA LEU A 52 1.73 -22.52 3.88
C LEU A 52 2.51 -21.66 2.91
N HIS A 53 3.24 -22.30 2.01
CA HIS A 53 3.93 -21.61 0.93
C HIS A 53 3.88 -22.42 -0.35
N ARG A 54 4.27 -21.78 -1.45
CA ARG A 54 4.32 -22.39 -2.77
C ARG A 54 5.18 -23.64 -2.78
N SER A 55 4.77 -24.68 -3.50
CA SER A 55 5.63 -25.82 -3.79
C SER A 55 6.69 -25.48 -4.82
N ASP A 56 6.33 -24.64 -5.80
CA ASP A 56 7.27 -24.09 -6.76
C ASP A 56 8.05 -22.90 -6.13
N GLN A 57 9.36 -23.09 -5.97
CA GLN A 57 10.29 -22.05 -5.53
C GLN A 57 10.96 -21.34 -6.71
N GLY A 58 10.69 -21.76 -7.95
CA GLY A 58 11.31 -21.21 -9.15
C GLY A 58 12.83 -21.14 -9.03
N HIS A 59 13.36 -19.93 -9.18
CA HIS A 59 14.79 -19.62 -9.11
C HIS A 59 15.20 -19.01 -7.76
N TYR A 60 14.35 -19.06 -6.73
CA TYR A 60 14.69 -18.56 -5.40
C TYR A 60 15.52 -19.59 -4.62
N ARG A 61 16.62 -19.14 -4.03
CA ARG A 61 17.53 -19.98 -3.22
C ARG A 61 17.21 -19.99 -1.74
N TRP A 62 16.41 -19.03 -1.28
CA TRP A 62 16.11 -18.83 0.14
C TRP A 62 14.84 -19.59 0.55
N PRO A 63 14.95 -20.67 1.35
CA PRO A 63 13.78 -21.44 1.73
C PRO A 63 12.92 -20.67 2.74
N VAL A 64 11.60 -20.84 2.62
CA VAL A 64 10.62 -20.22 3.53
C VAL A 64 10.74 -20.82 4.93
N VAL A 65 10.96 -22.13 5.02
CA VAL A 65 11.14 -22.85 6.28
C VAL A 65 12.45 -23.61 6.22
N ASP A 66 13.27 -23.48 7.27
CA ASP A 66 14.54 -24.18 7.41
C ASP A 66 14.73 -24.63 8.86
N THR A 67 15.35 -25.78 9.07
CA THR A 67 15.59 -26.32 10.41
C THR A 67 16.97 -26.96 10.47
N VAL A 68 17.84 -26.42 11.31
CA VAL A 68 19.20 -26.92 11.53
C VAL A 68 19.44 -27.09 13.02
N GLY A 69 19.63 -28.34 13.44
CA GLY A 69 19.77 -28.67 14.85
C GLY A 69 18.52 -28.24 15.65
N PRO A 70 18.67 -27.47 16.74
CA PRO A 70 17.54 -27.05 17.57
C PRO A 70 16.80 -25.83 17.05
N VAL A 71 17.26 -25.18 15.96
CA VAL A 71 16.70 -23.90 15.49
C VAL A 71 15.85 -24.12 14.24
N THR A 72 14.64 -23.57 14.26
CA THR A 72 13.75 -23.49 13.10
C THR A 72 13.52 -22.03 12.72
N ALA A 73 13.66 -21.74 11.43
CA ALA A 73 13.41 -20.44 10.83
C ALA A 73 12.14 -20.49 9.96
N VAL A 74 11.30 -19.46 10.06
CA VAL A 74 10.18 -19.19 9.14
C VAL A 74 10.36 -17.78 8.58
N SER A 75 10.78 -17.70 7.33
CA SER A 75 11.04 -16.45 6.60
C SER A 75 9.79 -15.93 5.90
N LEU A 76 9.46 -14.67 6.16
CA LEU A 76 8.31 -13.97 5.58
C LEU A 76 8.79 -12.92 4.57
N GLY A 77 9.36 -13.40 3.45
CA GLY A 77 9.93 -12.57 2.40
C GLY A 77 11.36 -12.98 2.08
N LEU A 78 12.10 -12.08 1.42
CA LEU A 78 13.52 -12.25 1.15
C LEU A 78 14.34 -11.32 2.05
N PRO A 79 15.41 -11.81 2.71
CA PRO A 79 16.29 -11.01 3.56
C PRO A 79 17.26 -10.17 2.72
N VAL A 80 16.73 -9.28 1.88
CA VAL A 80 17.57 -8.43 1.01
C VAL A 80 18.30 -7.38 1.86
N GLY A 81 19.59 -7.17 1.59
CA GLY A 81 20.41 -6.18 2.30
C GLY A 81 21.06 -6.67 3.59
N VAL A 82 20.81 -7.90 4.03
CA VAL A 82 21.44 -8.47 5.24
C VAL A 82 22.45 -9.57 4.90
N ASP A 83 23.30 -9.91 5.86
CA ASP A 83 24.19 -11.06 5.77
C ASP A 83 23.40 -12.36 5.92
N VAL A 84 23.37 -13.14 4.85
CA VAL A 84 22.64 -14.40 4.71
C VAL A 84 23.54 -15.63 4.79
N THR A 85 24.80 -15.43 5.20
CA THR A 85 25.78 -16.51 5.39
C THR A 85 25.23 -17.55 6.35
N GLY A 86 25.28 -18.83 5.96
CA GLY A 86 24.76 -19.94 6.75
C GLY A 86 23.26 -20.21 6.62
N GLY A 87 22.52 -19.43 5.83
CA GLY A 87 21.12 -19.69 5.51
C GLY A 87 20.12 -19.23 6.58
N PRO A 88 18.82 -19.56 6.43
CA PRO A 88 17.78 -19.04 7.31
C PRO A 88 17.90 -19.48 8.77
N ALA A 89 18.28 -20.74 9.05
CA ALA A 89 18.47 -21.19 10.43
C ALA A 89 19.59 -20.42 11.16
N ALA A 90 20.67 -20.06 10.46
CA ALA A 90 21.74 -19.23 11.04
C ALA A 90 21.25 -17.81 11.37
N LEU A 91 20.48 -17.19 10.46
CA LEU A 91 19.86 -15.88 10.71
C LEU A 91 18.87 -15.93 11.89
N ALA A 92 18.09 -17.01 12.00
CA ALA A 92 17.18 -17.24 13.11
C ALA A 92 17.93 -17.42 14.45
N GLY A 93 19.06 -18.14 14.45
CA GLY A 93 19.91 -18.27 15.64
C GLY A 93 20.43 -16.92 16.15
N ARG A 94 20.87 -16.04 15.24
CA ARG A 94 21.27 -14.67 15.56
C ARG A 94 20.13 -13.84 16.14
N LEU A 95 18.93 -13.96 15.58
CA LEU A 95 17.72 -13.31 16.11
C LEU A 95 17.39 -13.79 17.54
N LEU A 96 17.45 -15.10 17.80
CA LEU A 96 17.24 -15.68 19.13
C LEU A 96 18.31 -15.26 20.14
N ALA A 97 19.56 -15.10 19.69
CA ALA A 97 20.65 -14.54 20.49
C ALA A 97 20.46 -13.03 20.77
N GLY A 98 19.46 -12.41 20.16
CA GLY A 98 19.11 -11.02 20.38
C GLY A 98 19.85 -10.04 19.46
N GLU A 99 20.44 -10.47 18.35
CA GLU A 99 20.98 -9.52 17.35
C GLU A 99 19.87 -8.78 16.59
N ASP A 100 20.13 -7.55 16.15
CA ASP A 100 19.18 -6.75 15.37
C ASP A 100 19.28 -7.05 13.86
N VAL A 101 19.02 -8.30 13.50
CA VAL A 101 19.19 -8.81 12.12
C VAL A 101 18.32 -8.09 11.07
N HIS A 102 17.27 -7.36 11.49
CA HIS A 102 16.39 -6.60 10.61
C HIS A 102 16.84 -5.15 10.39
N ARG A 103 17.93 -4.70 11.02
CA ARG A 103 18.37 -3.30 10.93
C ARG A 103 18.61 -2.85 9.49
N GLU A 104 19.33 -3.65 8.71
CA GLU A 104 19.73 -3.33 7.33
C GLU A 104 18.79 -3.93 6.28
N VAL A 105 17.72 -4.62 6.70
CA VAL A 105 16.85 -5.33 5.75
C VAL A 105 16.08 -4.33 4.90
N VAL A 106 16.02 -4.62 3.60
CA VAL A 106 15.16 -3.91 2.66
C VAL A 106 13.76 -4.52 2.74
N PRO A 107 12.73 -3.75 3.16
CA PRO A 107 11.37 -4.24 3.25
C PRO A 107 10.80 -4.72 1.90
N PRO A 108 9.88 -5.70 1.88
CA PRO A 108 9.28 -6.37 3.04
C PRO A 108 10.07 -7.62 3.49
N PHE A 109 10.28 -7.78 4.79
CA PHE A 109 10.83 -9.00 5.38
C PHE A 109 10.42 -9.18 6.84
N GLY A 110 10.20 -10.43 7.24
CA GLY A 110 10.05 -10.79 8.65
C GLY A 110 10.58 -12.20 8.89
N LEU A 111 10.88 -12.49 10.14
CA LEU A 111 11.44 -13.77 10.56
C LEU A 111 10.82 -14.20 11.88
N LEU A 112 10.27 -15.41 11.90
CA LEU A 112 9.98 -16.15 13.12
C LEU A 112 11.09 -17.18 13.32
N ALA A 113 11.78 -17.08 14.45
CA ALA A 113 12.78 -18.01 14.91
C ALA A 113 12.24 -18.77 16.12
N LEU A 114 12.41 -20.09 16.12
CA LEU A 114 12.03 -21.00 17.19
C LEU A 114 13.25 -21.80 17.61
N ASP A 115 13.38 -22.11 18.90
CA ASP A 115 14.31 -23.13 19.36
C ASP A 115 13.60 -24.29 20.08
N ALA A 116 14.27 -25.45 20.10
CA ALA A 116 13.82 -26.62 20.85
C ALA A 116 13.83 -26.41 22.39
N GLY A 117 14.50 -25.37 22.87
CA GLY A 117 14.56 -24.98 24.28
C GLY A 117 13.32 -24.23 24.76
N GLY A 118 12.33 -23.98 23.89
CA GLY A 118 11.10 -23.29 24.25
C GLY A 118 11.24 -21.76 24.22
N ASN A 119 12.11 -21.22 23.37
CA ASN A 119 12.15 -19.79 23.08
C ASN A 119 11.70 -19.51 21.64
N PHE A 120 11.14 -18.32 21.43
CA PHE A 120 10.92 -17.79 20.09
C PHE A 120 11.24 -16.30 20.00
N ALA A 121 11.48 -15.85 18.77
CA ALA A 121 11.52 -14.45 18.41
C ALA A 121 10.86 -14.24 17.04
N LEU A 122 9.87 -13.36 17.00
CA LEU A 122 9.21 -12.88 15.78
C LEU A 122 9.55 -11.40 15.61
N GLN A 123 10.06 -11.03 14.45
CA GLN A 123 10.29 -9.64 14.10
C GLN A 123 9.95 -9.38 12.64
N GLN A 124 9.46 -8.17 12.36
CA GLN A 124 9.30 -7.66 11.00
C GLN A 124 10.24 -6.49 10.73
N ASP A 125 10.38 -6.12 9.46
CA ASP A 125 11.21 -5.03 8.99
C ASP A 125 10.91 -3.67 9.67
N TRP A 126 11.89 -2.77 9.58
CA TRP A 126 11.91 -1.49 10.29
C TRP A 126 10.76 -0.53 9.93
N ILE A 127 10.04 -0.77 8.83
CA ILE A 127 8.85 0.02 8.42
C ILE A 127 7.52 -0.76 8.62
N GLY A 128 7.57 -2.07 8.86
CA GLY A 128 6.39 -2.93 9.03
C GLY A 128 5.70 -3.29 7.72
N MET A 129 6.46 -3.46 6.62
CA MET A 129 5.93 -3.78 5.28
C MET A 129 5.72 -5.28 5.05
N CYS A 130 6.36 -6.15 5.85
CA CYS A 130 6.13 -7.61 5.88
C CYS A 130 4.68 -7.98 6.21
N ARG A 131 4.04 -7.14 7.03
CA ARG A 131 2.63 -7.23 7.44
C ARG A 131 2.26 -8.48 8.24
N VAL A 132 2.88 -8.61 9.40
CA VAL A 132 2.44 -9.57 10.40
C VAL A 132 1.42 -8.92 11.31
N PHE A 133 0.26 -9.55 11.46
CA PHE A 133 -0.83 -9.12 12.32
C PHE A 133 -0.83 -9.90 13.61
N THR A 134 -1.22 -9.26 14.71
CA THR A 134 -1.37 -9.84 16.04
C THR A 134 -2.78 -9.65 16.58
N GLY A 135 -3.22 -10.55 17.44
CA GLY A 135 -4.51 -10.52 18.12
C GLY A 135 -4.54 -11.53 19.26
N GLY A 136 -5.54 -11.44 20.13
CA GLY A 136 -5.66 -12.35 21.25
C GLY A 136 -7.09 -12.67 21.66
N SER A 137 -7.29 -13.87 22.20
CA SER A 137 -8.58 -14.32 22.71
C SER A 137 -8.41 -15.50 23.66
N GLY A 138 -9.10 -15.48 24.81
CA GLY A 138 -9.16 -16.65 25.70
C GLY A 138 -7.79 -17.17 26.16
N GLY A 139 -6.84 -16.27 26.47
CA GLY A 139 -5.49 -16.64 26.88
C GLY A 139 -4.57 -17.06 25.72
N LEU A 140 -4.97 -16.82 24.48
CA LEU A 140 -4.13 -17.00 23.29
C LEU A 140 -3.65 -15.67 22.76
N THR A 141 -2.37 -15.62 22.39
CA THR A 141 -1.82 -14.60 21.50
C THR A 141 -1.44 -15.26 20.18
N ALA A 142 -1.90 -14.71 19.06
CA ALA A 142 -1.64 -15.26 17.74
C ALA A 142 -1.15 -14.20 16.76
N PHE A 143 -0.30 -14.65 15.83
CA PHE A 143 0.31 -13.87 14.78
C PHE A 143 -0.02 -14.48 13.42
N CYS A 144 -0.42 -13.66 12.45
CA CYS A 144 -0.71 -14.14 11.10
C CYS A 144 -0.31 -13.13 10.03
N THR A 145 0.12 -13.58 8.86
CA THR A 145 0.33 -12.69 7.71
C THR A 145 -0.98 -12.19 7.08
N ARG A 146 -2.13 -12.67 7.56
CA ARG A 146 -3.46 -12.37 7.02
C ARG A 146 -4.47 -12.07 8.14
N PRO A 147 -4.98 -10.83 8.27
CA PRO A 147 -5.83 -10.45 9.39
C PRO A 147 -7.19 -11.18 9.42
N ASN A 148 -7.81 -11.50 8.29
CA ASN A 148 -9.06 -12.28 8.26
C ASN A 148 -8.84 -13.71 8.77
N LEU A 149 -7.72 -14.35 8.39
CA LEU A 149 -7.40 -15.69 8.87
C LEU A 149 -7.10 -15.69 10.37
N LEU A 150 -6.45 -14.62 10.86
CA LEU A 150 -6.25 -14.41 12.30
C LEU A 150 -7.57 -14.29 13.04
N ALA A 151 -8.49 -13.45 12.56
CA ALA A 151 -9.82 -13.29 13.16
C ALA A 151 -10.65 -14.58 13.12
N ALA A 152 -10.58 -15.35 12.03
CA ALA A 152 -11.23 -16.66 11.93
C ALA A 152 -10.64 -17.66 12.94
N PHE A 153 -9.31 -17.68 13.10
CA PHE A 153 -8.65 -18.53 14.09
C PHE A 153 -9.06 -18.16 15.52
N LEU A 154 -9.05 -16.88 15.87
CA LEU A 154 -9.33 -16.41 17.24
C LEU A 154 -10.82 -16.45 17.58
N HIS A 155 -11.69 -15.97 16.69
CA HIS A 155 -13.09 -15.67 16.98
C HIS A 155 -14.09 -16.46 16.12
N GLY A 156 -13.65 -16.97 14.98
CA GLY A 156 -14.46 -17.77 14.06
C GLY A 156 -15.32 -17.00 13.09
N ASP A 157 -15.76 -15.81 13.45
CA ASP A 157 -16.54 -14.92 12.60
C ASP A 157 -15.85 -13.55 12.48
N PRO A 158 -15.14 -13.28 11.38
CA PRO A 158 -14.46 -12.01 11.18
C PRO A 158 -15.45 -10.84 11.08
N GLN A 159 -15.31 -9.87 11.98
CA GLN A 159 -16.12 -8.66 12.02
C GLN A 159 -15.29 -7.45 11.56
N PRO A 160 -15.88 -6.42 10.92
CA PRO A 160 -15.11 -5.29 10.42
C PRO A 160 -14.58 -4.40 11.56
N ASP A 161 -13.36 -3.90 11.42
CA ASP A 161 -12.82 -2.84 12.29
C ASP A 161 -13.19 -1.46 11.74
N LEU A 162 -14.26 -0.87 12.26
CA LEU A 162 -14.81 0.38 11.74
C LEU A 162 -13.80 1.53 11.76
N ASP A 163 -12.93 1.60 12.76
CA ASP A 163 -11.91 2.65 12.85
C ASP A 163 -10.86 2.50 11.74
N GLY A 164 -10.43 1.26 11.46
CA GLY A 164 -9.57 0.96 10.33
C GLY A 164 -10.24 1.33 8.99
N TRP A 165 -11.52 1.03 8.84
CA TRP A 165 -12.29 1.35 7.63
C TRP A 165 -12.57 2.84 7.45
N MET A 166 -12.66 3.62 8.53
CA MET A 166 -12.69 5.09 8.47
C MET A 166 -11.43 5.64 7.82
N SER A 167 -10.26 5.20 8.29
CA SER A 167 -8.97 5.55 7.70
C SER A 167 -8.87 5.10 6.24
N TYR A 168 -9.22 3.85 5.94
CA TYR A 168 -9.23 3.33 4.57
C TYR A 168 -10.14 4.14 3.63
N THR A 169 -11.27 4.63 4.12
CA THR A 169 -12.21 5.45 3.33
C THR A 169 -11.60 6.77 2.85
N LEU A 170 -10.77 7.39 3.67
CA LEU A 170 -10.18 8.70 3.40
C LEU A 170 -8.79 8.61 2.77
N CYS A 171 -8.03 7.56 3.10
CA CYS A 171 -6.63 7.41 2.73
C CYS A 171 -6.40 6.36 1.63
N GLY A 172 -7.37 5.47 1.39
CA GLY A 172 -7.28 4.38 0.42
C GLY A 172 -6.38 3.23 0.87
N HIS A 173 -5.99 3.22 2.15
CA HIS A 173 -5.23 2.21 2.87
C HIS A 173 -5.53 2.32 4.37
N PHE A 174 -5.33 1.24 5.13
CA PHE A 174 -5.51 1.23 6.57
C PHE A 174 -4.38 1.99 7.27
N GLY A 175 -4.70 2.94 8.15
CA GLY A 175 -3.72 3.79 8.82
C GLY A 175 -3.09 3.17 10.07
N GLY A 176 -1.88 3.60 10.42
CA GLY A 176 -1.15 3.16 11.61
C GLY A 176 -1.03 1.65 11.67
N ASP A 177 -1.56 1.06 12.75
CA ASP A 177 -1.57 -0.38 13.04
C ASP A 177 -2.96 -1.02 12.86
N SER A 178 -3.91 -0.28 12.28
CA SER A 178 -5.26 -0.79 12.03
C SER A 178 -5.29 -1.92 11.00
N SER A 179 -6.42 -2.63 10.94
CA SER A 179 -6.64 -3.71 10.01
C SER A 179 -8.09 -3.68 9.49
N PRO A 180 -8.45 -4.49 8.48
CA PRO A 180 -9.83 -4.62 8.01
C PRO A 180 -10.79 -5.26 9.02
N VAL A 181 -10.28 -6.02 9.99
CA VAL A 181 -11.10 -6.80 10.94
C VAL A 181 -10.77 -6.47 12.38
N ARG A 182 -11.82 -6.56 13.19
CA ARG A 182 -11.77 -6.27 14.62
C ARG A 182 -10.83 -7.25 15.32
N ASP A 183 -10.17 -6.76 16.38
CA ASP A 183 -9.27 -7.54 17.25
C ASP A 183 -8.02 -8.10 16.55
N ALA A 184 -7.76 -7.69 15.29
CA ALA A 184 -6.49 -7.84 14.61
C ALA A 184 -5.80 -6.48 14.44
N ARG A 185 -4.52 -6.42 14.78
CA ARG A 185 -3.66 -5.23 14.64
C ARG A 185 -2.41 -5.59 13.87
N LEU A 186 -1.93 -4.70 13.02
CA LEU A 186 -0.62 -4.89 12.40
C LEU A 186 0.46 -4.64 13.47
N LEU A 187 1.48 -5.49 13.51
CA LEU A 187 2.66 -5.19 14.33
C LEU A 187 3.26 -3.82 13.95
N GLY A 188 3.81 -3.11 14.93
CA GLY A 188 4.48 -1.84 14.75
C GLY A 188 5.79 -1.97 13.94
N PRO A 189 6.27 -0.88 13.31
CA PRO A 189 7.53 -0.89 12.58
C PRO A 189 8.70 -1.37 13.45
N GLY A 190 9.46 -2.36 12.98
CA GLY A 190 10.60 -2.92 13.71
C GLY A 190 10.26 -3.66 15.01
N GLU A 191 8.97 -3.86 15.32
CA GLU A 191 8.51 -4.54 16.53
C GLU A 191 9.02 -6.00 16.55
N ARG A 192 9.56 -6.38 17.70
CA ARG A 192 10.01 -7.73 18.03
C ARG A 192 9.19 -8.26 19.18
N VAL A 193 8.56 -9.41 18.96
CA VAL A 193 7.94 -10.21 20.02
C VAL A 193 8.85 -11.39 20.31
N THR A 194 9.28 -11.51 21.56
CA THR A 194 9.97 -12.71 22.05
C THR A 194 9.07 -13.47 23.00
N GLY A 195 9.28 -14.78 23.10
CA GLY A 195 8.60 -15.55 24.12
C GLY A 195 9.45 -16.69 24.66
N ARG A 196 9.13 -17.05 25.89
CA ARG A 196 9.72 -18.17 26.62
C ARG A 196 8.61 -19.04 27.19
N ARG A 197 8.72 -20.34 26.95
CA ARG A 197 7.81 -21.35 27.50
C ARG A 197 8.07 -21.52 29.00
N ARG A 198 7.01 -21.62 29.79
CA ARG A 198 7.08 -21.83 31.25
C ARG A 198 7.23 -23.31 31.57
N ASP A 199 7.80 -23.60 32.74
CA ASP A 199 7.77 -24.93 33.33
C ASP A 199 6.33 -25.31 33.65
N GLY A 200 5.84 -26.43 33.10
CA GLY A 200 4.44 -26.86 33.25
C GLY A 200 3.50 -26.47 32.09
N GLY A 201 3.98 -25.69 31.13
CA GLY A 201 3.23 -25.27 29.94
C GLY A 201 2.86 -23.78 29.95
N GLY A 202 2.47 -23.30 28.77
CA GLY A 202 2.15 -21.89 28.53
C GLY A 202 3.37 -21.02 28.24
N TRP A 203 3.12 -19.81 27.77
CA TRP A 203 4.15 -18.90 27.26
C TRP A 203 4.10 -17.52 27.91
N GLN A 204 5.28 -16.98 28.20
CA GLN A 204 5.46 -15.58 28.55
C GLN A 204 5.99 -14.82 27.33
N LEU A 205 5.24 -13.83 26.86
CA LEU A 205 5.61 -13.00 25.72
C LEU A 205 6.09 -11.63 26.18
N THR A 206 7.08 -11.07 25.49
CA THR A 206 7.56 -9.70 25.66
C THR A 206 7.64 -9.02 24.31
N THR A 207 7.07 -7.82 24.21
CA THR A 207 7.19 -6.97 23.03
C THR A 207 8.23 -5.89 23.26
N THR A 208 9.11 -5.68 22.29
CA THR A 208 10.10 -4.60 22.29
C THR A 208 10.25 -4.00 20.90
N THR A 209 10.64 -2.73 20.83
CA THR A 209 11.08 -2.09 19.58
C THR A 209 12.55 -1.73 19.74
N ARG A 210 13.38 -2.14 18.78
CA ARG A 210 14.83 -1.90 18.83
C ARG A 210 15.34 -0.98 17.73
N TYR A 211 14.95 -1.25 16.49
CA TYR A 211 15.26 -0.40 15.34
C TYR A 211 14.02 -0.28 14.47
N ALA A 212 13.56 0.94 14.26
CA ALA A 212 12.32 1.25 13.56
C ALA A 212 12.48 2.46 12.63
N THR A 213 11.38 2.85 11.98
CA THR A 213 11.34 3.98 11.04
C THR A 213 11.87 5.27 11.65
N ASP A 214 11.57 5.53 12.91
CA ASP A 214 12.05 6.73 13.60
C ASP A 214 13.58 6.79 13.70
N ASP A 215 14.24 5.64 13.83
CA ASP A 215 15.70 5.59 13.91
C ASP A 215 16.34 5.91 12.55
N VAL A 216 15.78 5.38 11.45
CA VAL A 216 16.21 5.72 10.08
C VAL A 216 16.03 7.23 9.81
N VAL A 217 14.92 7.80 10.28
CA VAL A 217 14.63 9.24 10.14
C VAL A 217 15.61 10.07 10.97
N ARG A 218 15.88 9.68 12.22
CA ARG A 218 16.88 10.34 13.08
C ARG A 218 18.27 10.29 12.47
N ASP A 219 18.67 9.17 11.88
CA ASP A 219 19.95 9.04 11.16
C ASP A 219 20.04 10.05 10.01
N GLY A 220 18.93 10.25 9.28
CA GLY A 220 18.84 11.28 8.23
C GLY A 220 18.90 12.72 8.76
N LEU A 221 18.22 13.00 9.87
CA LEU A 221 18.27 14.31 10.55
C LEU A 221 19.69 14.62 11.05
N ALA A 222 20.36 13.65 11.66
CA ALA A 222 21.74 13.78 12.14
C ALA A 222 22.76 13.96 10.99
N ALA A 223 22.37 13.63 9.76
CA ALA A 223 23.19 13.82 8.56
C ALA A 223 22.92 15.17 7.86
N GLN A 224 22.02 16.01 8.36
CA GLN A 224 21.79 17.33 7.79
C GLN A 224 23.03 18.22 7.84
N GLY A 225 23.18 19.08 6.82
CA GLY A 225 24.32 19.97 6.68
C GLY A 225 25.60 19.30 6.17
N ARG A 226 25.64 17.96 6.07
CA ARG A 226 26.75 17.27 5.39
C ARG A 226 26.80 17.62 3.90
N PRO A 227 27.99 17.56 3.27
CA PRO A 227 28.11 17.76 1.84
C PRO A 227 27.20 16.80 1.06
N VAL A 228 26.50 17.32 0.05
CA VAL A 228 25.61 16.52 -0.82
C VAL A 228 26.36 15.36 -1.46
N THR A 229 27.65 15.54 -1.75
CA THR A 229 28.50 14.47 -2.28
C THR A 229 28.57 13.27 -1.34
N GLU A 230 28.79 13.50 -0.04
CA GLU A 230 28.82 12.43 0.98
C GLU A 230 27.46 11.72 1.09
N LEU A 231 26.35 12.47 1.06
CA LEU A 231 25.00 11.90 1.11
C LEU A 231 24.74 10.97 -0.08
N LEU A 232 25.17 11.40 -1.27
CA LEU A 232 25.02 10.62 -2.49
C LEU A 232 25.95 9.38 -2.49
N ASP A 233 27.15 9.45 -1.91
CA ASP A 233 28.04 8.30 -1.81
C ASP A 233 27.42 7.22 -0.91
N ARG A 234 26.89 7.61 0.26
CA ARG A 234 26.16 6.70 1.16
C ARG A 234 24.93 6.08 0.51
N ALA A 235 24.15 6.89 -0.20
CA ALA A 235 22.97 6.41 -0.90
C ALA A 235 23.34 5.44 -2.03
N ALA A 236 24.43 5.72 -2.76
CA ALA A 236 24.97 4.84 -3.81
C ALA A 236 25.42 3.49 -3.24
N ASP A 237 26.15 3.50 -2.12
CA ASP A 237 26.58 2.29 -1.43
C ASP A 237 25.39 1.45 -0.98
N ALA A 238 24.38 2.07 -0.34
CA ALA A 238 23.20 1.38 0.16
C ALA A 238 22.39 0.68 -0.96
N ILE A 239 22.09 1.39 -2.06
CA ILE A 239 21.30 0.82 -3.15
C ILE A 239 22.10 -0.20 -3.98
N THR A 240 23.41 -0.02 -4.10
CA THR A 240 24.30 -0.96 -4.82
C THR A 240 24.50 -2.23 -4.00
N ALA A 241 24.70 -2.13 -2.68
CA ALA A 241 24.75 -3.28 -1.77
C ALA A 241 23.43 -4.06 -1.77
N THR A 242 22.29 -3.35 -1.74
CA THR A 242 20.97 -3.94 -1.92
C THR A 242 20.89 -4.73 -3.23
N ALA A 243 21.28 -4.11 -4.34
CA ALA A 243 21.28 -4.74 -5.66
C ALA A 243 22.23 -5.94 -5.77
N ALA A 244 23.37 -5.92 -5.06
CA ALA A 244 24.29 -7.05 -5.01
C ALA A 244 23.74 -8.22 -4.18
N SER A 245 23.07 -7.93 -3.06
CA SER A 245 22.63 -8.94 -2.09
C SER A 245 21.61 -9.94 -2.67
N ILE A 246 20.76 -9.52 -3.61
CA ILE A 246 19.73 -10.37 -4.20
C ILE A 246 20.29 -11.61 -4.91
N HIS A 247 21.54 -11.55 -5.38
CA HIS A 247 22.16 -12.66 -6.11
C HIS A 247 22.37 -13.91 -5.25
N SER A 248 22.59 -13.73 -3.94
CA SER A 248 22.66 -14.85 -3.01
C SER A 248 21.29 -15.55 -2.82
N LEU A 249 20.20 -14.87 -3.21
CA LEU A 249 18.82 -15.28 -2.97
C LEU A 249 18.08 -15.71 -4.24
N TYR A 250 18.64 -15.45 -5.43
CA TYR A 250 17.98 -15.68 -6.71
C TYR A 250 18.96 -16.04 -7.83
N ASP A 251 18.67 -17.10 -8.58
CA ASP A 251 19.57 -17.72 -9.58
C ASP A 251 19.61 -17.03 -10.95
N GLU A 252 18.57 -16.28 -11.32
CA GLU A 252 18.40 -15.71 -12.67
C GLU A 252 18.64 -14.20 -12.72
N ASP A 253 18.67 -13.65 -13.93
CA ASP A 253 18.72 -12.21 -14.13
C ASP A 253 17.43 -11.53 -13.64
N ILE A 254 17.60 -10.38 -12.98
CA ILE A 254 16.48 -9.58 -12.50
C ILE A 254 15.75 -8.94 -13.68
N THR A 255 14.44 -9.15 -13.75
CA THR A 255 13.60 -8.43 -14.70
C THR A 255 13.22 -7.07 -14.13
N LEU A 256 13.48 -6.01 -14.88
CA LEU A 256 13.25 -4.63 -14.46
C LEU A 256 12.45 -3.86 -15.52
N GLY A 257 11.44 -3.13 -15.06
CA GLY A 257 10.78 -2.13 -15.87
C GLY A 257 11.73 -0.98 -16.19
N LEU A 258 12.18 -0.84 -17.43
CA LEU A 258 12.94 0.32 -17.88
C LEU A 258 12.02 1.28 -18.60
N SER A 259 11.88 2.48 -18.03
CA SER A 259 11.16 3.59 -18.65
C SER A 259 12.05 4.83 -18.67
N GLY A 260 11.60 5.86 -19.39
CA GLY A 260 12.15 7.19 -19.35
C GLY A 260 11.91 7.94 -18.02
N GLY A 261 11.27 7.31 -17.03
CA GLY A 261 11.15 7.87 -15.68
C GLY A 261 12.48 7.91 -14.92
N LYS A 262 12.51 8.68 -13.82
CA LYS A 262 13.69 8.81 -12.94
C LYS A 262 13.95 7.55 -12.10
N ASP A 263 12.89 6.93 -11.59
CA ASP A 263 12.95 5.85 -10.60
C ASP A 263 13.47 4.56 -11.23
N SER A 264 12.89 4.16 -12.36
CA SER A 264 13.30 3.00 -13.17
C SER A 264 14.77 3.08 -13.59
N ARG A 265 15.23 4.27 -14.01
CA ARG A 265 16.62 4.48 -14.43
C ARG A 265 17.60 4.35 -13.27
N LEU A 266 17.30 4.95 -12.12
CA LEU A 266 18.19 4.85 -10.97
C LEU A 266 18.32 3.39 -10.48
N ILE A 267 17.21 2.65 -10.46
CA ILE A 267 17.23 1.22 -10.11
C ILE A 267 18.01 0.39 -11.13
N ALA A 268 17.85 0.68 -12.43
CA ALA A 268 18.63 0.03 -13.45
C ALA A 268 20.13 0.34 -13.28
N ALA A 269 20.45 1.60 -12.99
CA ALA A 269 21.82 2.04 -12.76
C ALA A 269 22.46 1.36 -11.54
N SER A 270 21.71 1.13 -10.45
CA SER A 270 22.24 0.43 -9.27
C SER A 270 22.53 -1.05 -9.55
N LEU A 271 21.69 -1.73 -10.33
CA LEU A 271 21.97 -3.12 -10.75
C LEU A 271 23.23 -3.19 -11.63
N ILE A 272 23.36 -2.29 -12.60
CA ILE A 272 24.52 -2.21 -13.49
C ILE A 272 25.80 -1.92 -12.70
N ALA A 273 25.75 -0.97 -11.76
CA ALA A 273 26.88 -0.67 -10.89
C ALA A 273 27.25 -1.81 -9.94
N ALA A 274 26.27 -2.63 -9.53
CA ALA A 274 26.51 -3.87 -8.79
C ALA A 274 27.07 -5.01 -9.67
N GLY A 275 27.45 -4.72 -10.91
CA GLY A 275 28.00 -5.70 -11.86
C GLY A 275 26.95 -6.64 -12.46
N ARG A 276 25.67 -6.26 -12.46
CA ARG A 276 24.57 -7.08 -12.96
C ARG A 276 23.98 -6.51 -14.24
N THR A 277 23.63 -7.38 -15.18
CA THR A 277 22.96 -6.98 -16.42
C THR A 277 21.50 -7.42 -16.34
N PRO A 278 20.55 -6.51 -16.03
CA PRO A 278 19.14 -6.88 -15.91
C PRO A 278 18.51 -7.15 -17.28
N ARG A 279 17.39 -7.88 -17.25
CA ARG A 279 16.46 -7.99 -18.38
C ARG A 279 15.47 -6.82 -18.35
N PHE A 280 15.45 -6.00 -19.38
CA PHE A 280 14.59 -4.84 -19.45
C PHE A 280 13.25 -5.12 -20.11
N LEU A 281 12.19 -4.61 -19.49
CA LEU A 281 10.85 -4.56 -20.05
C LEU A 281 10.37 -3.10 -20.08
N THR A 282 9.87 -2.64 -21.22
CA THR A 282 9.26 -1.29 -21.35
C THR A 282 7.81 -1.40 -21.76
N ASN A 283 6.92 -0.80 -20.98
CA ASN A 283 5.55 -0.56 -21.41
C ASN A 283 5.54 0.70 -22.29
N GLU A 284 5.32 0.53 -23.59
CA GLU A 284 5.27 1.63 -24.57
C GLU A 284 3.86 2.26 -24.57
N ASP A 285 3.41 2.67 -23.38
CA ASP A 285 2.13 3.37 -23.21
C ASP A 285 2.16 4.72 -23.93
N THR A 286 3.34 5.32 -24.05
CA THR A 286 3.61 6.49 -24.87
C THR A 286 4.86 6.26 -25.70
N ARG A 287 4.90 6.86 -26.90
CA ARG A 287 6.04 6.75 -27.81
C ARG A 287 7.35 7.26 -27.19
N ALA A 288 7.27 8.34 -26.42
CA ALA A 288 8.44 8.94 -25.77
C ALA A 288 9.10 7.98 -24.75
N GLU A 289 8.31 7.23 -23.98
CA GLU A 289 8.81 6.23 -23.04
C GLU A 289 9.59 5.11 -23.76
N GLY A 290 9.05 4.60 -24.87
CA GLY A 290 9.70 3.57 -25.68
C GLY A 290 10.99 4.06 -26.36
N GLU A 291 10.99 5.28 -26.92
CA GLU A 291 12.17 5.88 -27.57
C GLU A 291 13.31 6.08 -26.57
N VAL A 292 13.03 6.65 -25.39
CA VAL A 292 14.04 6.90 -24.37
C VAL A 292 14.58 5.60 -23.78
N ALA A 293 13.74 4.58 -23.53
CA ALA A 293 14.22 3.29 -23.05
C ALA A 293 15.18 2.61 -24.05
N ARG A 294 14.86 2.66 -25.36
CA ARG A 294 15.76 2.15 -26.42
C ARG A 294 17.09 2.90 -26.44
N GLU A 295 17.06 4.21 -26.25
CA GLU A 295 18.26 5.05 -26.21
C GLU A 295 19.17 4.69 -25.02
N LEU A 296 18.59 4.50 -23.83
CA LEU A 296 19.35 4.07 -22.63
C LEU A 296 20.05 2.73 -22.85
N VAL A 297 19.36 1.75 -23.44
CA VAL A 297 19.93 0.43 -23.77
C VAL A 297 21.01 0.55 -24.85
N ARG A 298 20.81 1.39 -25.87
CA ARG A 298 21.82 1.67 -26.89
C ARG A 298 23.09 2.25 -26.26
N ILE A 299 22.97 3.20 -25.34
CA ILE A 299 24.12 3.78 -24.63
C ILE A 299 24.91 2.70 -23.87
N LEU A 300 24.23 1.78 -23.18
CA LEU A 300 24.91 0.68 -22.46
C LEU A 300 25.73 -0.20 -23.41
N ARG A 301 25.15 -0.56 -24.56
CA ARG A 301 25.85 -1.34 -25.58
C ARG A 301 27.05 -0.60 -26.14
N ASP A 302 26.84 0.65 -26.57
CA ASP A 302 27.85 1.39 -27.33
C ASP A 302 28.99 1.91 -26.43
N LYS A 303 28.72 2.19 -25.14
CA LYS A 303 29.69 2.77 -24.21
C LYS A 303 30.28 1.78 -23.21
N ARG A 304 29.55 0.72 -22.84
CA ARG A 304 29.98 -0.27 -21.83
C ARG A 304 30.09 -1.70 -22.37
N GLY A 305 29.72 -1.95 -23.63
CA GLY A 305 29.72 -3.30 -24.20
C GLY A 305 28.70 -4.25 -23.55
N LEU A 306 27.70 -3.71 -22.84
CA LEU A 306 26.65 -4.52 -22.20
C LEU A 306 25.51 -4.77 -23.19
N HIS A 307 25.03 -6.01 -23.24
CA HIS A 307 23.98 -6.44 -24.15
C HIS A 307 22.75 -6.98 -23.39
N PRO A 308 22.06 -6.13 -22.59
CA PRO A 308 20.87 -6.57 -21.86
C PRO A 308 19.75 -6.96 -22.84
N GLU A 309 18.99 -8.00 -22.50
CA GLU A 309 17.72 -8.29 -23.16
C GLU A 309 16.77 -7.10 -22.96
N HIS A 310 16.12 -6.62 -24.02
CA HIS A 310 15.14 -5.53 -23.93
C HIS A 310 13.89 -5.83 -24.75
N THR A 311 12.75 -5.93 -24.06
CA THR A 311 11.44 -6.17 -24.68
C THR A 311 10.53 -4.96 -24.51
N LEU A 312 9.80 -4.58 -25.57
CA LEU A 312 8.74 -3.57 -25.52
C LEU A 312 7.35 -4.21 -25.66
N ARG A 313 6.37 -3.74 -24.89
CA ARG A 313 4.96 -4.22 -24.94
C ARG A 313 3.99 -3.07 -24.75
N LEU A 314 2.77 -3.21 -25.28
CA LEU A 314 1.66 -2.30 -24.97
C LEU A 314 0.96 -2.76 -23.68
N ALA A 315 0.76 -1.88 -22.70
CA ALA A 315 0.12 -2.28 -21.45
C ALA A 315 -1.42 -2.33 -21.57
N GLY A 316 -2.02 -3.33 -20.91
CA GLY A 316 -3.39 -3.27 -20.41
C GLY A 316 -4.51 -3.09 -21.44
N ALA A 317 -4.64 -4.00 -22.41
CA ALA A 317 -5.77 -4.00 -23.33
C ALA A 317 -7.11 -3.98 -22.59
N ARG A 318 -8.01 -3.07 -22.96
CA ARG A 318 -9.36 -2.91 -22.38
C ARG A 318 -10.13 -4.23 -22.28
N ALA A 319 -9.99 -5.11 -23.28
CA ALA A 319 -10.60 -6.44 -23.30
C ALA A 319 -10.19 -7.29 -22.09
N ASN A 320 -8.93 -7.19 -21.64
CA ASN A 320 -8.43 -7.95 -20.49
C ASN A 320 -9.02 -7.47 -19.16
N VAL A 321 -9.34 -6.17 -19.06
CA VAL A 321 -9.99 -5.61 -17.87
C VAL A 321 -11.47 -5.97 -17.85
N LEU A 322 -12.16 -5.81 -18.99
CA LEU A 322 -13.61 -6.00 -19.08
C LEU A 322 -14.04 -7.47 -19.25
N GLY A 323 -13.10 -8.39 -19.46
CA GLY A 323 -13.37 -9.83 -19.59
C GLY A 323 -13.85 -10.53 -18.31
N THR A 324 -13.76 -9.87 -17.15
CA THR A 324 -14.34 -10.32 -15.87
C THR A 324 -15.11 -9.17 -15.27
N GLY A 325 -16.33 -9.39 -14.79
CA GLY A 325 -17.20 -8.35 -14.25
C GLY A 325 -16.63 -7.66 -13.00
N LEU A 326 -17.03 -6.41 -12.74
CA LEU A 326 -16.50 -5.57 -11.65
C LEU A 326 -16.60 -6.24 -10.28
N HIS A 327 -17.73 -6.88 -9.98
CA HIS A 327 -17.99 -7.56 -8.71
C HIS A 327 -16.96 -8.66 -8.44
N GLU A 328 -16.73 -9.53 -9.43
CA GLU A 328 -15.78 -10.62 -9.31
C GLU A 328 -14.32 -10.11 -9.32
N ARG A 329 -13.99 -9.11 -10.13
CA ARG A 329 -12.66 -8.46 -10.10
C ARG A 329 -12.32 -7.96 -8.69
N ALA A 330 -13.25 -7.24 -8.08
CA ALA A 330 -13.09 -6.68 -6.76
C ALA A 330 -13.04 -7.76 -5.66
N ARG A 331 -13.91 -8.77 -5.71
CA ARG A 331 -13.90 -9.89 -4.76
C ARG A 331 -12.58 -10.67 -4.80
N ARG A 332 -12.06 -10.97 -5.99
CA ARG A 332 -10.75 -11.62 -6.13
C ARG A 332 -9.64 -10.77 -5.54
N LEU A 333 -9.64 -9.46 -5.82
CA LEU A 333 -8.62 -8.56 -5.28
C LEU A 333 -8.69 -8.46 -3.75
N GLN A 334 -9.88 -8.34 -3.17
CA GLN A 334 -10.10 -8.35 -1.72
C GLN A 334 -9.64 -9.67 -1.10
N ARG A 335 -10.03 -10.81 -1.66
CA ARG A 335 -9.58 -12.13 -1.18
C ARG A 335 -8.08 -12.31 -1.28
N LEU A 336 -7.41 -11.85 -2.34
CA LEU A 336 -5.96 -12.00 -2.45
C LEU A 336 -5.20 -11.17 -1.42
N THR A 337 -5.73 -10.00 -1.07
CA THR A 337 -5.03 -8.97 -0.29
C THR A 337 -5.62 -8.74 1.09
N ASP A 338 -6.60 -9.55 1.49
CA ASP A 338 -7.31 -9.42 2.75
C ASP A 338 -7.89 -8.00 2.94
N HIS A 339 -8.52 -7.47 1.89
CA HIS A 339 -9.07 -6.11 1.83
C HIS A 339 -8.07 -4.94 1.96
N GLN A 340 -6.79 -5.20 2.21
CA GLN A 340 -5.78 -4.18 2.49
C GLN A 340 -5.34 -3.40 1.26
N PHE A 341 -5.67 -3.86 0.06
CA PHE A 341 -5.22 -3.26 -1.18
C PHE A 341 -6.07 -2.05 -1.60
N PRO A 342 -5.49 -1.04 -2.26
CA PRO A 342 -6.23 0.17 -2.60
C PRO A 342 -7.32 -0.05 -3.67
N SER A 343 -8.49 0.56 -3.46
CA SER A 343 -9.62 0.53 -4.40
C SER A 343 -9.30 1.08 -5.79
N SER A 344 -8.24 1.89 -5.92
CA SER A 344 -7.77 2.44 -7.19
C SER A 344 -7.36 1.36 -8.20
N TYR A 345 -7.06 0.14 -7.75
CA TYR A 345 -6.67 -0.99 -8.59
C TYR A 345 -7.86 -1.76 -9.21
N LEU A 346 -9.10 -1.39 -8.92
CA LEU A 346 -10.30 -2.02 -9.52
C LEU A 346 -10.42 -1.85 -11.05
N VAL A 347 -9.58 -1.00 -11.65
CA VAL A 347 -9.47 -0.81 -13.10
C VAL A 347 -8.38 -1.67 -13.75
N ARG A 348 -7.78 -2.59 -12.99
CA ARG A 348 -6.82 -3.59 -13.51
C ARG A 348 -7.55 -4.90 -13.84
N PRO A 349 -6.95 -5.77 -14.67
CA PRO A 349 -7.47 -7.12 -14.91
C PRO A 349 -7.68 -7.90 -13.61
N ALA A 350 -8.63 -8.84 -13.63
CA ALA A 350 -8.89 -9.71 -12.49
C ALA A 350 -7.62 -10.48 -12.11
N GLY A 351 -7.28 -10.47 -10.82
CA GLY A 351 -6.30 -11.41 -10.28
C GLY A 351 -6.82 -12.85 -10.27
N PRO A 352 -5.98 -13.81 -9.86
CA PRO A 352 -6.41 -15.18 -9.60
C PRO A 352 -7.47 -15.25 -8.48
N GLY A 353 -8.26 -16.33 -8.46
CA GLY A 353 -9.30 -16.52 -7.44
C GLY A 353 -8.75 -16.87 -6.05
N ARG A 354 -7.55 -17.48 -6.02
CA ARG A 354 -6.77 -17.93 -4.86
C ARG A 354 -5.31 -17.54 -5.05
N LEU A 355 -4.49 -17.71 -4.01
CA LEU A 355 -3.04 -17.61 -4.15
C LEU A 355 -2.53 -18.59 -5.23
N VAL A 356 -1.53 -18.16 -5.98
CA VAL A 356 -0.92 -18.96 -7.04
C VAL A 356 0.31 -19.69 -6.53
N ASP A 357 0.43 -20.93 -6.94
CA ASP A 357 1.52 -21.83 -6.57
C ASP A 357 2.80 -21.54 -7.36
N GLN A 358 2.67 -21.02 -8.57
CA GLN A 358 3.84 -20.67 -9.39
C GLN A 358 4.62 -19.49 -8.80
N ALA A 359 5.94 -19.63 -8.74
CA ALA A 359 6.84 -18.54 -8.41
C ALA A 359 6.93 -17.54 -9.58
N GLY A 360 6.80 -16.25 -9.28
CA GLY A 360 7.13 -15.19 -10.24
C GLY A 360 8.64 -14.93 -10.24
N PRO A 361 9.20 -14.29 -11.27
CA PRO A 361 10.60 -13.88 -11.24
C PRO A 361 10.82 -12.77 -10.20
N ALA A 362 12.04 -12.66 -9.68
CA ALA A 362 12.44 -11.51 -8.89
C ALA A 362 12.43 -10.24 -9.76
N THR A 363 11.89 -9.16 -9.19
CA THR A 363 11.76 -7.86 -9.87
C THR A 363 12.15 -6.75 -8.92
N PHE A 364 12.66 -5.65 -9.49
CA PHE A 364 12.91 -4.42 -8.73
C PHE A 364 11.85 -3.39 -9.14
N THR A 365 11.34 -2.63 -8.16
CA THR A 365 10.31 -1.60 -8.39
C THR A 365 10.77 -0.22 -7.92
N GLY A 366 10.36 0.81 -8.66
CA GLY A 366 10.60 2.23 -8.37
C GLY A 366 9.84 2.79 -7.17
N ALA A 367 9.08 1.96 -6.46
CA ALA A 367 8.30 2.39 -5.31
C ALA A 367 9.20 3.03 -4.23
N ALA A 368 8.72 4.08 -3.57
CA ALA A 368 9.45 4.92 -2.62
C ALA A 368 10.54 5.82 -3.20
N GLY A 369 10.83 5.76 -4.50
CA GLY A 369 11.70 6.75 -5.14
C GLY A 369 11.12 8.17 -5.03
N GLU A 370 9.81 8.31 -4.85
CA GLU A 370 9.14 9.58 -4.59
C GLU A 370 9.63 10.28 -3.32
N LEU A 371 10.11 9.53 -2.31
CA LEU A 371 10.62 10.08 -1.05
C LEU A 371 11.84 10.98 -1.26
N ALA A 372 12.62 10.74 -2.32
CA ALA A 372 13.78 11.53 -2.67
C ALA A 372 13.45 12.76 -3.54
N THR A 373 12.17 13.09 -3.70
CA THR A 373 11.68 14.16 -4.59
C THR A 373 10.57 14.99 -3.94
N GLU A 374 10.11 16.03 -4.63
CA GLU A 374 9.05 16.94 -4.21
C GLU A 374 7.62 16.38 -4.29
N TYR A 375 7.44 15.04 -4.29
CA TYR A 375 6.21 14.37 -4.72
C TYR A 375 4.93 14.87 -4.03
N TRP A 376 5.00 15.14 -2.72
CA TRP A 376 3.87 15.66 -1.94
C TRP A 376 3.93 17.16 -1.65
N TYR A 377 5.00 17.84 -2.06
CA TYR A 377 5.22 19.24 -1.74
C TYR A 377 4.23 20.14 -2.49
N PRO A 378 3.89 21.31 -1.92
CA PRO A 378 3.19 22.34 -2.65
C PRO A 378 4.13 22.98 -3.70
N PRO A 379 3.57 23.60 -4.76
CA PRO A 379 4.31 24.46 -5.68
C PRO A 379 5.06 25.58 -4.95
N THR A 380 6.16 26.07 -5.55
CA THR A 380 7.03 27.11 -4.95
C THR A 380 6.42 28.50 -4.92
N ASP A 381 5.52 28.79 -5.85
CA ASP A 381 5.10 30.17 -6.16
C ASP A 381 3.92 30.65 -5.29
N ASP A 382 3.61 29.91 -4.22
CA ASP A 382 2.47 30.15 -3.35
C ASP A 382 2.92 30.82 -2.04
N ASP A 383 3.21 32.13 -2.12
CA ASP A 383 3.44 32.96 -0.93
C ASP A 383 2.17 32.96 -0.07
N GLY A 384 2.23 32.28 1.09
CA GLY A 384 1.06 32.02 1.94
C GLY A 384 0.35 30.68 1.68
N GLY A 385 1.00 29.75 0.97
CA GLY A 385 0.52 28.39 0.75
C GLY A 385 0.30 27.58 2.04
N PRO A 386 -0.33 26.40 1.94
CA PRO A 386 -0.69 25.59 3.10
C PRO A 386 0.53 25.24 3.96
N SER A 387 0.34 25.20 5.27
CA SER A 387 1.35 24.67 6.19
C SER A 387 1.74 23.23 5.82
N PRO A 388 2.93 22.74 6.24
CA PRO A 388 3.31 21.35 6.03
C PRO A 388 2.28 20.35 6.58
N GLN A 389 1.67 20.66 7.72
CA GLN A 389 0.60 19.86 8.34
C GLN A 389 -0.64 19.81 7.45
N GLU A 390 -1.11 20.96 6.95
CA GLU A 390 -2.25 21.02 6.03
C GLU A 390 -1.94 20.29 4.71
N THR A 391 -0.71 20.38 4.22
CA THR A 391 -0.24 19.67 3.03
C THR A 391 -0.30 18.16 3.25
N ALA A 392 0.29 17.66 4.34
CA ALA A 392 0.29 16.23 4.67
C ALA A 392 -1.15 15.69 4.80
N LEU A 393 -2.01 16.41 5.53
CA LEU A 393 -3.42 16.08 5.66
C LEU A 393 -4.14 16.04 4.31
N ALA A 394 -3.97 17.07 3.48
CA ALA A 394 -4.62 17.15 2.17
C ALA A 394 -4.16 16.04 1.22
N ARG A 395 -2.89 15.64 1.27
CA ARG A 395 -2.35 14.55 0.43
C ARG A 395 -2.81 13.18 0.89
N LEU A 396 -2.86 12.95 2.20
CA LEU A 396 -3.25 11.67 2.78
C LEU A 396 -4.77 11.43 2.65
N LEU A 397 -5.60 12.44 2.94
CA LEU A 397 -7.07 12.37 2.91
C LEU A 397 -7.70 12.44 1.49
N ASN A 398 -6.96 12.06 0.45
CA ASN A 398 -7.33 12.28 -0.94
C ASN A 398 -7.93 11.05 -1.64
N ALA A 399 -8.30 9.99 -0.90
CA ALA A 399 -8.92 8.81 -1.51
C ALA A 399 -10.37 9.07 -1.95
N VAL A 400 -11.06 10.04 -1.36
CA VAL A 400 -12.36 10.51 -1.83
C VAL A 400 -12.41 12.05 -1.86
N PRO A 401 -13.21 12.66 -2.74
CA PRO A 401 -13.42 14.11 -2.73
C PRO A 401 -14.02 14.64 -1.43
N THR A 402 -13.76 15.91 -1.14
CA THR A 402 -14.38 16.63 -0.02
C THR A 402 -15.91 16.52 -0.06
N GLY A 403 -16.51 16.16 1.08
CA GLY A 403 -17.95 16.04 1.24
C GLY A 403 -18.54 14.71 0.76
N VAL A 404 -17.72 13.75 0.31
CA VAL A 404 -18.13 12.38 -0.01
C VAL A 404 -18.18 11.50 1.23
N ALA A 405 -17.19 11.58 2.12
CA ALA A 405 -17.22 10.90 3.41
C ALA A 405 -18.09 11.65 4.43
N ASP A 406 -18.51 10.97 5.49
CA ASP A 406 -19.17 11.61 6.63
C ASP A 406 -18.23 12.57 7.38
N ALA A 407 -18.77 13.66 7.92
CA ALA A 407 -17.97 14.68 8.60
C ALA A 407 -17.31 14.13 9.88
N ALA A 408 -17.97 13.23 10.61
CA ALA A 408 -17.39 12.61 11.80
C ALA A 408 -16.17 11.74 11.45
N VAL A 409 -16.25 11.03 10.32
CA VAL A 409 -15.14 10.20 9.79
C VAL A 409 -13.94 11.09 9.43
N VAL A 410 -14.18 12.23 8.79
CA VAL A 410 -13.12 13.21 8.46
C VAL A 410 -12.48 13.79 9.72
N THR A 411 -13.26 14.12 10.75
CA THR A 411 -12.74 14.67 12.00
C THR A 411 -11.86 13.65 12.74
N ALA A 412 -12.35 12.42 12.91
CA ALA A 412 -11.61 11.35 13.60
C ALA A 412 -10.26 11.05 12.92
N GLU A 413 -10.25 10.96 11.59
CA GLU A 413 -9.00 10.67 10.88
C GLU A 413 -8.02 11.86 10.89
N ARG A 414 -8.52 13.11 10.90
CA ARG A 414 -7.68 14.29 11.08
C ARG A 414 -6.99 14.30 12.44
N GLU A 415 -7.69 13.90 13.50
CA GLU A 415 -7.12 13.80 14.85
C GLU A 415 -6.02 12.73 14.90
N ARG A 416 -6.26 11.55 14.33
CA ARG A 416 -5.25 10.48 14.24
C ARG A 416 -3.99 10.93 13.49
N ILE A 417 -4.16 11.55 12.32
CA ILE A 417 -3.02 12.06 11.54
C ILE A 417 -2.33 13.22 12.27
N GLY A 418 -3.08 14.05 13.01
CA GLY A 418 -2.54 15.07 13.91
C GLY A 418 -1.54 14.47 14.91
N GLY A 419 -1.90 13.38 15.58
CA GLY A 419 -0.99 12.69 16.50
C GLY A 419 0.31 12.18 15.83
N LEU A 420 0.23 11.73 14.57
CA LEU A 420 1.43 11.33 13.80
C LEU A 420 2.31 12.53 13.43
N LEU A 421 1.69 13.67 13.09
CA LEU A 421 2.39 14.91 12.81
C LEU A 421 3.08 15.47 14.06
N ASP A 422 2.42 15.39 15.21
CA ASP A 422 2.97 15.77 16.50
C ASP A 422 4.15 14.88 16.88
N HIS A 423 4.02 13.56 16.69
CA HIS A 423 5.11 12.60 16.91
C HIS A 423 6.31 12.89 15.99
N GLY A 424 6.08 13.09 14.69
CA GLY A 424 7.15 13.46 13.75
C GLY A 424 7.83 14.77 14.14
N SER A 425 7.07 15.77 14.60
CA SER A 425 7.61 17.02 15.13
C SER A 425 8.45 16.80 16.38
N GLY A 426 8.04 15.88 17.26
CA GLY A 426 8.80 15.44 18.44
C GLY A 426 10.13 14.75 18.11
N LEU A 427 10.29 14.19 16.90
CA LEU A 427 11.57 13.68 16.39
C LEU A 427 12.51 14.80 15.90
N GLY A 428 12.04 16.06 15.87
CA GLY A 428 12.77 17.20 15.31
C GLY A 428 12.50 17.44 13.81
N LEU A 429 11.48 16.80 13.23
CA LEU A 429 11.06 17.09 11.87
C LEU A 429 10.28 18.42 11.85
N HIS A 430 10.74 19.33 11.01
CA HIS A 430 10.07 20.59 10.71
C HIS A 430 9.88 20.70 9.20
N ASP A 431 9.19 21.76 8.76
CA ASP A 431 8.97 22.06 7.34
C ASP A 431 8.37 20.89 6.53
N LEU A 432 8.69 20.81 5.24
CA LEU A 432 8.19 19.80 4.31
C LEU A 432 8.72 18.39 4.60
N ARG A 433 9.76 18.23 5.45
CA ARG A 433 10.19 16.89 5.91
C ARG A 433 9.13 16.18 6.75
N LEU A 434 8.25 16.94 7.40
CA LEU A 434 7.10 16.36 8.09
C LEU A 434 6.13 15.68 7.10
N VAL A 435 6.00 16.24 5.90
CA VAL A 435 5.19 15.65 4.81
C VAL A 435 5.80 14.33 4.34
N ASP A 436 7.13 14.26 4.21
CA ASP A 436 7.84 13.03 3.85
C ASP A 436 7.72 11.95 4.93
N TYR A 437 7.75 12.34 6.20
CA TYR A 437 7.54 11.41 7.30
C TYR A 437 6.16 10.76 7.23
N ILE A 438 5.10 11.55 7.05
CA ILE A 438 3.74 11.01 6.88
C ILE A 438 3.64 10.15 5.61
N TYR A 439 4.30 10.54 4.52
CA TYR A 439 4.38 9.71 3.31
C TYR A 439 5.00 8.33 3.62
N LEU A 440 6.07 8.29 4.40
CA LEU A 440 6.77 7.07 4.77
C LEU A 440 5.93 6.17 5.69
N VAL A 441 5.48 6.69 6.84
CA VAL A 441 4.86 5.86 7.90
C VAL A 441 3.44 5.42 7.57
N GLU A 442 2.71 6.16 6.74
CA GLU A 442 1.36 5.78 6.31
C GLU A 442 1.37 5.18 4.92
N ARG A 443 1.77 5.95 3.91
CA ARG A 443 1.57 5.55 2.51
C ARG A 443 2.56 4.47 2.07
N VAL A 444 3.86 4.64 2.26
CA VAL A 444 4.86 3.65 1.84
C VAL A 444 4.62 2.32 2.56
N ARG A 445 4.45 2.35 3.89
CA ARG A 445 4.17 1.18 4.72
C ARG A 445 2.96 0.37 4.24
N ARG A 446 1.86 1.04 3.88
CA ARG A 446 0.55 0.40 3.69
C ARG A 446 0.10 0.26 2.24
N TRP A 447 0.58 1.09 1.32
CA TRP A 447 0.01 1.18 -0.03
C TRP A 447 0.72 0.30 -1.07
N TYR A 448 2.01 0.00 -0.90
CA TYR A 448 2.81 -0.62 -1.97
C TYR A 448 2.53 -2.08 -2.25
N THR A 449 2.63 -2.42 -3.54
CA THR A 449 2.35 -3.76 -4.08
C THR A 449 3.44 -4.78 -3.73
N SER A 450 4.67 -4.32 -3.44
CA SER A 450 5.79 -5.19 -3.05
C SER A 450 5.50 -6.00 -1.78
N ALA A 451 4.67 -5.48 -0.87
CA ALA A 451 4.20 -6.21 0.31
C ALA A 451 3.38 -7.49 -0.03
N TYR A 452 2.89 -7.63 -1.27
CA TYR A 452 2.07 -8.78 -1.69
C TYR A 452 2.78 -9.69 -2.70
N ALA A 453 4.05 -9.42 -3.03
CA ALA A 453 4.80 -10.17 -4.03
C ALA A 453 6.17 -10.58 -3.48
N ILE A 454 6.37 -11.89 -3.30
CA ILE A 454 7.68 -12.44 -2.97
C ILE A 454 8.63 -12.09 -4.11
N GLY A 455 9.81 -11.55 -3.77
CA GLY A 455 10.83 -11.18 -4.73
C GLY A 455 10.58 -9.87 -5.49
N MET A 456 9.59 -9.06 -5.10
CA MET A 456 9.49 -7.67 -5.56
C MET A 456 10.26 -6.75 -4.59
N VAL A 457 11.51 -6.46 -4.93
CA VAL A 457 12.44 -5.69 -4.10
C VAL A 457 12.24 -4.19 -4.32
N THR A 458 12.33 -3.41 -3.25
CA THR A 458 12.17 -1.94 -3.29
C THR A 458 13.47 -1.26 -2.80
N PRO A 459 14.49 -1.08 -3.66
CA PRO A 459 15.83 -0.61 -3.22
C PRO A 459 15.84 0.76 -2.54
N PHE A 460 14.87 1.61 -2.87
CA PHE A 460 14.68 2.91 -2.21
C PHE A 460 14.24 2.82 -0.74
N LEU A 461 13.96 1.62 -0.24
CA LEU A 461 13.72 1.34 1.18
C LEU A 461 14.94 0.74 1.87
N SER A 462 16.12 0.76 1.25
CA SER A 462 17.36 0.57 2.02
C SER A 462 17.50 1.69 3.07
N PRO A 463 17.78 1.36 4.35
CA PRO A 463 17.87 2.36 5.42
C PRO A 463 18.81 3.53 5.07
N GLY A 464 19.97 3.23 4.49
CA GLY A 464 20.94 4.25 4.06
C GLY A 464 20.40 5.20 2.99
N PHE A 465 19.61 4.72 2.03
CA PHE A 465 18.98 5.59 1.03
C PHE A 465 17.91 6.47 1.69
N VAL A 466 17.03 5.90 2.50
CA VAL A 466 15.95 6.63 3.20
C VAL A 466 16.53 7.72 4.10
N ALA A 467 17.52 7.39 4.94
CA ALA A 467 18.22 8.36 5.78
C ALA A 467 18.82 9.50 4.95
N ALA A 468 19.48 9.19 3.83
CA ALA A 468 20.03 10.21 2.94
C ALA A 468 18.94 11.12 2.34
N THR A 469 17.73 10.63 2.08
CA THR A 469 16.62 11.48 1.62
C THR A 469 16.14 12.48 2.69
N PHE A 470 16.15 12.12 3.98
CA PHE A 470 15.78 13.01 5.07
C PHE A 470 16.86 14.05 5.41
N ALA A 471 18.10 13.79 5.01
CA ALA A 471 19.19 14.76 5.10
C ALA A 471 19.10 15.89 4.06
N LEU A 472 18.38 15.67 2.95
CA LEU A 472 18.20 16.68 1.89
C LEU A 472 17.32 17.85 2.35
N THR A 473 17.57 19.02 1.75
CA THR A 473 16.66 20.16 1.85
C THR A 473 15.50 20.00 0.85
N PRO A 474 14.36 20.69 1.07
CA PRO A 474 13.24 20.64 0.13
C PRO A 474 13.61 21.09 -1.29
N GLN A 475 14.52 22.07 -1.42
CA GLN A 475 14.98 22.55 -2.71
C GLN A 475 15.81 21.49 -3.45
N GLN A 476 16.71 20.79 -2.74
CA GLN A 476 17.49 19.69 -3.31
C GLN A 476 16.60 18.54 -3.81
N LYS A 477 15.48 18.28 -3.12
CA LYS A 477 14.47 17.31 -3.59
C LYS A 477 13.76 17.78 -4.86
N ARG A 478 13.39 19.07 -4.96
CA ARG A 478 12.82 19.67 -6.19
C ARG A 478 13.75 19.58 -7.39
N GLU A 479 15.04 19.77 -7.15
CA GLU A 479 16.10 19.61 -8.15
C GLU A 479 16.41 18.13 -8.46
N ARG A 480 15.78 17.21 -7.73
CA ARG A 480 15.94 15.76 -7.86
C ARG A 480 17.39 15.31 -7.73
N LEU A 481 18.16 15.99 -6.87
CA LEU A 481 19.61 15.78 -6.74
C LEU A 481 19.97 14.32 -6.43
N MET A 482 19.15 13.62 -5.66
CA MET A 482 19.38 12.20 -5.39
C MET A 482 19.34 11.38 -6.68
N HIS A 483 18.34 11.59 -7.54
CA HIS A 483 18.21 10.82 -8.78
C HIS A 483 19.30 11.17 -9.79
N THR A 484 19.47 12.46 -10.07
CA THR A 484 20.42 12.92 -11.07
C THR A 484 21.86 12.64 -10.63
N GLY A 485 22.17 12.92 -9.36
CA GLY A 485 23.49 12.71 -8.77
C GLY A 485 23.89 11.24 -8.62
N LEU A 486 22.95 10.33 -8.32
CA LEU A 486 23.23 8.90 -8.27
C LEU A 486 23.34 8.28 -9.66
N ILE A 487 22.47 8.66 -10.61
CA ILE A 487 22.62 8.19 -12.01
C ILE A 487 23.98 8.63 -12.56
N ALA A 488 24.38 9.88 -12.31
CA ALA A 488 25.69 10.40 -12.74
C ALA A 488 26.88 9.67 -12.11
N ARG A 489 26.73 9.02 -10.95
CA ARG A 489 27.77 8.19 -10.32
C ARG A 489 27.79 6.77 -10.87
N LEU A 490 26.61 6.14 -10.92
CA LEU A 490 26.48 4.69 -11.18
C LEU A 490 26.55 4.37 -12.67
N VAL A 491 25.89 5.19 -13.50
CA VAL A 491 25.90 5.10 -14.97
C VAL A 491 26.05 6.51 -15.56
N PRO A 492 27.25 7.12 -15.51
CA PRO A 492 27.48 8.51 -15.92
C PRO A 492 26.99 8.82 -17.34
N GLU A 493 27.04 7.82 -18.23
CA GLU A 493 26.62 7.94 -19.63
C GLU A 493 25.12 8.20 -19.79
N TRP A 494 24.31 7.89 -18.77
CA TRP A 494 22.88 8.19 -18.74
C TRP A 494 22.55 9.57 -18.20
N ALA A 495 23.50 10.27 -17.56
CA ALA A 495 23.24 11.54 -16.88
C ALA A 495 22.71 12.65 -17.83
N GLN A 496 23.08 12.57 -19.11
CA GLN A 496 22.68 13.54 -20.13
C GLN A 496 21.34 13.20 -20.81
N VAL A 497 20.73 12.06 -20.51
CA VAL A 497 19.45 11.66 -21.11
C VAL A 497 18.30 12.30 -20.33
N PRO A 498 17.47 13.19 -20.92
CA PRO A 498 16.38 13.86 -20.19
C PRO A 498 15.33 12.88 -19.68
N PHE A 499 14.71 13.17 -18.52
CA PHE A 499 13.55 12.40 -18.03
C PHE A 499 12.31 12.63 -18.90
N VAL A 500 11.54 11.57 -19.16
CA VAL A 500 10.24 11.68 -19.82
C VAL A 500 9.23 12.20 -18.79
N SER A 501 8.47 13.23 -19.15
CA SER A 501 7.40 13.75 -18.29
C SER A 501 6.07 13.04 -18.57
N VAL A 502 5.22 12.95 -17.54
CA VAL A 502 3.98 12.14 -17.53
C VAL A 502 2.82 12.77 -18.34
N SER A 503 3.05 13.88 -19.06
CA SER A 503 2.00 14.69 -19.71
C SER A 503 1.80 14.37 -21.20
N THR A 504 1.64 13.10 -21.56
CA THR A 504 1.74 12.60 -22.95
C THR A 504 0.41 12.15 -23.56
N GLY A 505 -0.73 12.71 -23.13
CA GLY A 505 -2.01 12.61 -23.84
C GLY A 505 -3.18 12.02 -23.02
N PRO A 506 -4.38 11.87 -23.64
CA PRO A 506 -5.56 11.34 -22.96
C PRO A 506 -5.38 9.86 -22.61
N SER A 507 -5.57 9.53 -21.33
CA SER A 507 -5.50 8.14 -20.86
C SER A 507 -6.57 7.26 -21.51
N THR A 508 -6.15 6.14 -22.09
CA THR A 508 -7.01 5.06 -22.61
C THR A 508 -7.37 4.02 -21.53
N ALA A 509 -7.00 4.28 -20.28
CA ALA A 509 -7.25 3.36 -19.18
C ALA A 509 -8.75 3.08 -19.02
N THR A 510 -9.07 1.82 -18.75
CA THR A 510 -10.45 1.39 -18.49
C THR A 510 -10.99 2.11 -17.27
N ARG A 511 -12.21 2.63 -17.36
CA ARG A 511 -12.88 3.32 -16.24
C ARG A 511 -13.72 2.32 -15.47
N VAL A 512 -13.85 2.52 -14.16
CA VAL A 512 -14.55 1.56 -13.28
C VAL A 512 -16.04 1.38 -13.62
N TRP A 513 -16.67 2.35 -14.28
CA TRP A 513 -18.09 2.30 -14.70
C TRP A 513 -18.30 1.77 -16.13
N GLU A 514 -17.25 1.33 -16.83
CA GLU A 514 -17.36 0.69 -18.14
C GLU A 514 -17.66 -0.82 -18.02
N GLY A 515 -18.11 -1.43 -19.13
CA GLY A 515 -18.58 -2.81 -19.12
C GLY A 515 -19.84 -2.94 -18.27
N ASP A 516 -19.82 -3.87 -17.30
CA ASP A 516 -20.87 -4.08 -16.31
C ASP A 516 -20.82 -3.09 -15.13
N GLY A 517 -19.77 -2.27 -15.04
CA GLY A 517 -19.45 -1.51 -13.83
C GLY A 517 -20.57 -0.58 -13.35
N LEU A 518 -21.26 0.12 -14.26
CA LEU A 518 -22.39 0.98 -13.89
C LEU A 518 -23.54 0.18 -13.24
N GLN A 519 -23.86 -0.98 -13.80
CA GLN A 519 -24.90 -1.86 -13.27
C GLN A 519 -24.48 -2.45 -11.93
N ALA A 520 -23.29 -3.05 -11.86
CA ALA A 520 -22.77 -3.66 -10.64
C ALA A 520 -22.73 -2.67 -9.46
N MET A 521 -22.29 -1.43 -9.67
CA MET A 521 -22.29 -0.41 -8.62
C MET A 521 -23.68 0.06 -8.21
N ALA A 522 -24.62 0.12 -9.16
CA ALA A 522 -26.01 0.45 -8.85
C ALA A 522 -26.68 -0.67 -8.04
N GLU A 523 -26.40 -1.93 -8.37
CA GLU A 523 -26.86 -3.09 -7.60
C GLU A 523 -26.27 -3.07 -6.18
N LEU A 524 -24.96 -2.82 -6.02
CA LEU A 524 -24.33 -2.65 -4.70
C LEU A 524 -24.97 -1.54 -3.85
N LEU A 525 -25.49 -0.49 -4.49
CA LEU A 525 -26.24 0.58 -3.81
C LEU A 525 -27.60 0.11 -3.27
N ASP A 526 -28.20 -0.90 -3.89
CA ASP A 526 -29.44 -1.54 -3.45
C ASP A 526 -29.19 -2.63 -2.41
N THR A 527 -28.06 -3.34 -2.47
CA THR A 527 -27.81 -4.53 -1.64
C THR A 527 -27.12 -4.20 -0.32
N ALA A 528 -26.12 -3.32 -0.31
CA ALA A 528 -25.25 -3.11 0.84
C ALA A 528 -25.73 -1.91 1.70
N HIS A 529 -26.07 -2.18 2.96
CA HIS A 529 -26.61 -1.19 3.90
C HIS A 529 -25.91 -1.18 5.28
N GLY A 530 -24.82 -1.93 5.39
CA GLY A 530 -24.02 -2.05 6.60
C GLY A 530 -23.26 -0.79 6.97
N PRO A 531 -22.78 -0.70 8.22
CA PRO A 531 -21.90 0.37 8.70
C PRO A 531 -20.79 0.77 7.72
N LEU A 532 -20.11 -0.18 7.06
CA LEU A 532 -19.05 0.12 6.10
C LEU A 532 -19.51 1.04 4.95
N THR A 533 -20.69 0.78 4.39
CA THR A 533 -21.21 1.60 3.29
C THR A 533 -21.65 3.00 3.73
N ARG A 534 -21.90 3.20 5.03
CA ARG A 534 -22.31 4.50 5.58
C ARG A 534 -21.14 5.47 5.75
N LEU A 535 -19.91 4.97 5.69
CA LEU A 535 -18.70 5.81 5.68
C LEU A 535 -18.64 6.73 4.45
N VAL A 536 -19.32 6.34 3.36
CA VAL A 536 -19.50 7.15 2.15
C VAL A 536 -20.96 7.59 2.03
N ARG A 537 -21.18 8.88 1.77
CA ARG A 537 -22.52 9.45 1.63
C ARG A 537 -23.19 8.95 0.36
N ARG A 538 -24.24 8.14 0.52
CA ARG A 538 -25.09 7.60 -0.56
C ARG A 538 -25.47 8.63 -1.65
N PRO A 539 -25.88 9.89 -1.33
CA PRO A 539 -26.19 10.88 -2.36
C PRO A 539 -25.02 11.23 -3.29
N ALA A 540 -23.78 11.19 -2.78
CA ALA A 540 -22.59 11.45 -3.59
C ALA A 540 -22.34 10.33 -4.60
N VAL A 541 -22.52 9.07 -4.16
CA VAL A 541 -22.42 7.88 -5.03
C VAL A 541 -23.50 7.92 -6.12
N GLU A 542 -24.76 8.20 -5.75
CA GLU A 542 -25.85 8.33 -6.74
C GLU A 542 -25.56 9.43 -7.77
N LYS A 543 -25.03 10.58 -7.33
CA LYS A 543 -24.65 11.67 -8.23
C LYS A 543 -23.54 11.24 -9.20
N ALA A 544 -22.52 10.53 -8.72
CA ALA A 544 -21.44 10.01 -9.54
C ALA A 544 -21.96 8.99 -10.57
N LEU A 545 -22.80 8.03 -10.14
CA LEU A 545 -23.41 7.05 -11.03
C LEU A 545 -24.31 7.69 -12.09
N ARG A 546 -25.16 8.66 -11.74
CA ARG A 546 -25.98 9.41 -12.71
C ARG A 546 -25.13 10.21 -13.70
N THR A 547 -23.99 10.74 -13.25
CA THR A 547 -23.05 11.44 -14.12
C THR A 547 -22.44 10.47 -15.13
N ALA A 548 -22.02 9.28 -14.68
CA ALA A 548 -21.51 8.21 -15.53
C ALA A 548 -22.55 7.76 -16.57
N ALA A 549 -23.78 7.47 -16.13
CA ALA A 549 -24.88 7.00 -16.98
C ALA A 549 -25.24 7.97 -18.12
N ARG A 550 -24.98 9.27 -17.93
CA ARG A 550 -25.24 10.34 -18.91
C ARG A 550 -24.04 10.64 -19.82
N GLY A 551 -23.00 9.81 -19.78
CA GLY A 551 -21.76 10.03 -20.54
C GLY A 551 -20.88 11.16 -20.00
N GLY A 552 -21.14 11.63 -18.76
CA GLY A 552 -20.33 12.64 -18.09
C GLY A 552 -19.01 12.11 -17.54
N ARG A 553 -18.28 12.96 -16.81
CA ARG A 553 -17.02 12.62 -16.13
C ARG A 553 -17.25 12.61 -14.61
N PRO A 554 -17.68 11.49 -14.01
CA PRO A 554 -17.80 11.37 -12.56
C PRO A 554 -16.41 11.37 -11.89
N ASP A 555 -16.36 11.60 -10.58
CA ASP A 555 -15.15 11.31 -9.81
C ASP A 555 -15.02 9.78 -9.65
N GLN A 556 -13.98 9.23 -10.28
CA GLN A 556 -13.74 7.79 -10.29
C GLN A 556 -13.47 7.21 -8.90
N ARG A 557 -12.81 7.98 -8.03
CA ARG A 557 -12.40 7.51 -6.71
C ARG A 557 -13.60 7.27 -5.81
N THR A 558 -14.61 8.14 -5.89
CA THR A 558 -15.90 7.96 -5.21
C THR A 558 -16.52 6.59 -5.54
N LEU A 559 -16.53 6.23 -6.82
CA LEU A 559 -17.11 4.97 -7.32
C LEU A 559 -16.27 3.75 -6.93
N GLN A 560 -14.94 3.83 -7.06
CA GLN A 560 -14.01 2.78 -6.64
C GLN A 560 -14.11 2.52 -5.12
N GLN A 561 -14.11 3.57 -4.32
CA GLN A 561 -14.14 3.47 -2.87
C GLN A 561 -15.47 2.88 -2.38
N PHE A 562 -16.60 3.34 -2.93
CA PHE A 562 -17.90 2.76 -2.60
C PHE A 562 -17.97 1.28 -2.97
N THR A 563 -17.51 0.90 -4.17
CA THR A 563 -17.51 -0.50 -4.62
C THR A 563 -16.74 -1.39 -3.64
N TRP A 564 -15.57 -0.93 -3.19
CA TRP A 564 -14.74 -1.67 -2.24
C TRP A 564 -15.43 -1.86 -0.88
N LEU A 565 -16.00 -0.78 -0.32
CA LEU A 565 -16.70 -0.83 0.96
C LEU A 565 -17.96 -1.71 0.90
N ALA A 566 -18.76 -1.58 -0.16
CA ALA A 566 -19.98 -2.36 -0.34
C ALA A 566 -19.68 -3.86 -0.41
N LEU A 567 -18.64 -4.25 -1.15
CA LEU A 567 -18.22 -5.65 -1.25
C LEU A 567 -17.61 -6.21 0.04
N ALA A 568 -16.89 -5.38 0.80
CA ALA A 568 -16.42 -5.77 2.12
C ALA A 568 -17.60 -5.99 3.08
N SER A 569 -18.65 -5.17 2.99
CA SER A 569 -19.89 -5.31 3.78
C SER A 569 -20.61 -6.63 3.47
N GLU A 570 -20.62 -7.09 2.22
CA GLU A 570 -21.21 -8.41 1.88
C GLU A 570 -20.51 -9.57 2.62
N GLN A 571 -19.20 -9.45 2.89
CA GLN A 571 -18.38 -10.51 3.49
C GLN A 571 -18.29 -10.40 5.02
N LEU A 572 -18.07 -9.19 5.53
CA LEU A 572 -17.84 -8.93 6.96
C LEU A 572 -19.12 -8.56 7.72
N GLU A 573 -20.19 -8.19 7.00
CA GLU A 573 -21.47 -7.75 7.59
C GLU A 573 -22.67 -8.42 6.87
N PRO A 574 -22.69 -9.76 6.67
CA PRO A 574 -23.66 -10.43 5.80
C PRO A 574 -25.12 -10.15 6.19
N GLY A 575 -25.41 -9.98 7.49
CA GLY A 575 -26.74 -9.63 8.01
C GLY A 575 -27.26 -8.24 7.60
N THR A 576 -26.42 -7.41 6.99
CA THR A 576 -26.77 -6.07 6.49
C THR A 576 -26.92 -5.98 4.98
N THR A 577 -26.74 -7.10 4.29
CA THR A 577 -26.82 -7.21 2.83
C THR A 577 -28.15 -7.82 2.40
N ARG A 578 -28.75 -7.30 1.32
CA ARG A 578 -30.05 -7.74 0.78
C ARG A 578 -29.94 -8.14 -0.69
N PRO A 579 -30.88 -8.92 -1.25
CA PRO A 579 -30.92 -9.20 -2.69
C PRO A 579 -31.08 -7.93 -3.53
N ALA A 580 -30.45 -7.91 -4.71
CA ALA A 580 -30.57 -6.79 -5.64
C ALA A 580 -31.99 -6.71 -6.21
N THR A 581 -32.56 -5.50 -6.23
CA THR A 581 -33.91 -5.25 -6.79
C THR A 581 -33.87 -4.61 -8.18
N GLY A 582 -32.70 -4.12 -8.61
CA GLY A 582 -32.54 -3.34 -9.85
C GLY A 582 -33.11 -1.92 -9.77
N ALA A 583 -33.69 -1.52 -8.63
CA ALA A 583 -34.37 -0.24 -8.47
C ALA A 583 -33.41 0.95 -8.57
N ALA A 584 -32.19 0.85 -8.02
CA ALA A 584 -31.18 1.89 -8.19
C ALA A 584 -30.73 2.00 -9.64
N TYR A 585 -30.47 0.88 -10.32
CA TYR A 585 -30.05 0.91 -11.72
C TYR A 585 -31.09 1.58 -12.59
N ALA A 586 -32.36 1.17 -12.49
CA ALA A 586 -33.48 1.77 -13.20
C ALA A 586 -33.61 3.28 -12.90
N ARG A 587 -33.47 3.69 -11.63
CA ARG A 587 -33.52 5.10 -11.21
C ARG A 587 -32.35 5.93 -11.75
N ILE A 588 -31.16 5.35 -11.82
CA ILE A 588 -29.92 6.02 -12.25
C ILE A 588 -29.90 6.23 -13.76
N THR A 589 -30.38 5.25 -14.52
CA THR A 589 -30.40 5.27 -15.98
C THR A 589 -31.68 5.86 -16.57
N ALA A 590 -32.71 6.09 -15.76
CA ALA A 590 -33.94 6.74 -16.20
C ALA A 590 -33.66 8.10 -16.89
N PRO A 591 -34.37 8.40 -17.99
CA PRO A 591 -34.25 9.69 -18.66
C PRO A 591 -34.62 10.82 -17.70
N PRO A 592 -33.99 12.01 -17.81
CA PRO A 592 -34.34 13.13 -16.96
C PRO A 592 -35.82 13.45 -17.16
N GLN A 593 -36.58 13.47 -16.05
CA GLN A 593 -37.97 13.93 -16.08
C GLN A 593 -37.99 15.29 -16.78
N GLN A 594 -38.75 15.38 -17.88
CA GLN A 594 -39.04 16.65 -18.53
C GLN A 594 -39.64 17.55 -17.45
N ARG A 595 -38.87 18.55 -17.02
CA ARG A 595 -39.42 19.58 -16.15
C ARG A 595 -40.57 20.20 -16.93
N GLN A 596 -41.80 20.00 -16.46
CA GLN A 596 -42.93 20.78 -16.97
C GLN A 596 -42.49 22.25 -16.94
N PRO A 597 -42.62 22.98 -18.06
CA PRO A 597 -42.20 24.37 -18.11
C PRO A 597 -42.88 25.09 -16.96
N ALA A 598 -42.09 25.64 -16.05
CA ALA A 598 -42.63 26.39 -14.93
C ALA A 598 -43.56 27.46 -15.51
N GLY A 599 -44.84 27.44 -15.12
CA GLY A 599 -45.85 28.38 -15.58
C GLY A 599 -45.31 29.82 -15.59
N GLY A 600 -45.71 30.57 -16.62
CA GLY A 600 -45.02 31.72 -17.21
C GLY A 600 -44.58 32.89 -16.31
N ALA A 601 -44.84 32.88 -15.01
CA ALA A 601 -44.34 33.86 -14.06
C ALA A 601 -42.90 33.57 -13.58
N VAL A 602 -42.57 32.31 -13.27
CA VAL A 602 -41.25 31.95 -12.69
C VAL A 602 -40.16 31.92 -13.76
N ALA A 603 -40.50 31.58 -15.00
CA ALA A 603 -39.58 31.62 -16.14
C ALA A 603 -39.18 33.07 -16.51
N ARG A 604 -40.13 34.02 -16.44
CA ARG A 604 -39.87 35.46 -16.67
C ARG A 604 -38.95 36.05 -15.59
N LEU A 605 -39.14 35.66 -14.32
CA LEU A 605 -38.28 36.11 -13.22
C LEU A 605 -36.84 35.59 -13.32
N ARG A 606 -36.63 34.35 -13.80
CA ARG A 606 -35.28 33.80 -14.03
C ARG A 606 -34.58 34.38 -15.25
N TRP A 607 -35.33 34.81 -16.26
CA TRP A 607 -34.77 35.49 -17.44
C TRP A 607 -34.26 36.90 -17.08
N ILE A 608 -35.01 37.67 -16.28
CA ILE A 608 -34.58 38.99 -15.78
C ILE A 608 -33.31 38.89 -14.92
N LYS A 609 -33.12 37.79 -14.19
CA LYS A 609 -31.92 37.54 -13.37
C LYS A 609 -30.67 37.13 -14.19
N ARG A 610 -30.82 36.76 -15.46
CA ARG A 610 -29.73 36.33 -16.35
C ARG A 610 -29.42 37.32 -17.47
N ALA A 611 -30.19 38.40 -17.59
CA ALA A 611 -29.90 39.48 -18.52
C ALA A 611 -28.71 40.34 -18.03
N PRO A 612 -27.88 40.91 -18.91
CA PRO A 612 -26.66 41.68 -18.53
C PRO A 612 -26.92 42.92 -17.66
N PHE A 613 -28.18 43.32 -17.50
CA PHE A 613 -28.62 44.45 -16.65
C PHE A 613 -29.22 44.02 -15.30
N GLY A 614 -29.44 42.73 -15.06
CA GLY A 614 -30.13 42.20 -13.87
C GLY A 614 -29.38 42.47 -12.57
N ASP A 615 -28.05 42.34 -12.60
CA ASP A 615 -27.19 42.59 -11.43
C ASP A 615 -27.09 44.08 -11.10
N ARG A 616 -27.16 44.97 -12.10
CA ARG A 616 -27.17 46.43 -11.89
C ARG A 616 -28.48 46.91 -11.27
N LEU A 617 -29.61 46.34 -11.67
CA LEU A 617 -30.93 46.70 -11.10
C LEU A 617 -31.05 46.24 -9.64
N TRP A 618 -30.59 45.03 -9.32
CA TRP A 618 -30.60 44.50 -7.96
C TRP A 618 -29.66 45.27 -7.02
N SER A 619 -28.50 45.70 -7.52
CA SER A 619 -27.55 46.53 -6.77
C SER A 619 -28.05 47.96 -6.52
N ALA A 620 -28.99 48.46 -7.32
CA ALA A 620 -29.63 49.77 -7.13
C ALA A 620 -30.79 49.69 -6.11
N VAL A 621 -31.54 48.59 -6.11
CA VAL A 621 -32.62 48.34 -5.13
C VAL A 621 -32.04 48.05 -3.74
N ALA A 622 -30.98 47.24 -3.64
CA ALA A 622 -30.31 46.96 -2.36
C ALA A 622 -29.69 48.21 -1.70
N ARG A 623 -29.34 49.23 -2.50
CA ARG A 623 -28.86 50.53 -1.99
C ARG A 623 -29.97 51.47 -1.50
N ARG A 624 -31.21 51.29 -1.96
CA ARG A 624 -32.36 52.09 -1.51
C ARG A 624 -33.08 51.54 -0.27
N VAL A 625 -32.77 50.29 0.13
CA VAL A 625 -33.46 49.60 1.24
C VAL A 625 -32.50 49.25 2.39
N ARG A 626 -31.56 50.15 2.73
CA ARG A 626 -30.89 50.08 4.04
C ARG A 626 -31.71 50.86 5.08
N PRO A 627 -32.17 50.23 6.17
CA PRO A 627 -32.83 50.95 7.25
C PRO A 627 -31.82 51.86 7.96
N ARG A 628 -32.22 53.10 8.21
CA ARG A 628 -31.51 54.04 9.11
C ARG A 628 -31.35 53.37 10.47
N ARG A 629 -30.11 53.26 10.97
CA ARG A 629 -29.85 52.96 12.39
C ARG A 629 -30.34 54.14 13.25
N PRO A 630 -30.99 53.90 14.39
CA PRO A 630 -31.25 54.94 15.37
C PRO A 630 -29.94 55.34 16.05
N SER A 631 -29.77 56.63 16.28
CA SER A 631 -28.65 57.26 16.97
C SER A 631 -28.72 57.05 18.49
N GLN A 632 -27.62 56.55 19.07
CA GLN A 632 -27.04 57.02 20.34
C GLN A 632 -25.52 57.03 20.19
#